data_AF-A0A958RAE2-F1
#
_entry.id   AF-A0A958RAE2-F1
#
_cell.length_a   1.000
_cell.length_b   1.000
_cell.length_c   1.000
_cell.angle_alpha   90.00
_cell.angle_beta   90.00
_cell.angle_gamma   90.00
#
_symmetry.space_group_name_H-M   'P 1'
#
loop_
_entity.id
_entity.type
_entity.pdbx_description
1 polymer ?
#
loop_
_entity_poly.entity_id
_entity_poly.type
_entity_poly.pdbx_seq_one_letter_code
_entity_poly.pdbx_strand_id
1 'polypeptide(L)'
;QIGLSVRLFVVDLSPFAEDEKLPEDEREFLRDFKKVFINPMMISETGEKWVFNEGCLSIPDIREDISRNETITISYYDADFEKHNSEYNGLAARVIQHEYDHLEGILFTDKLSALKKRMLKGKLNNISKGKIDVDYKMRFPDVKR
;
A
#
# COMPACT_ATOMS: atom_id res chain seq x y z
N GLN A 1 -8.18 4.82 3.79
CA GLN A 1 -7.71 6.18 3.44
C GLN A 1 -8.81 7.24 3.35
N ILE A 2 -9.91 7.06 2.60
CA ILE A 2 -10.91 8.13 2.36
C ILE A 2 -12.13 8.11 3.30
N GLY A 3 -12.13 7.24 4.32
CA GLY A 3 -13.21 7.15 5.32
C GLY A 3 -14.46 6.39 4.85
N LEU A 4 -14.33 5.55 3.83
CA LEU A 4 -15.35 4.59 3.41
C LEU A 4 -14.86 3.18 3.74
N SER A 5 -15.69 2.40 4.43
CA SER A 5 -15.40 1.00 4.76
C SER A 5 -15.95 0.10 3.66
N VAL A 6 -15.35 0.22 2.48
CA VAL A 6 -15.68 -0.57 1.28
C VAL A 6 -14.42 -1.33 0.87
N ARG A 7 -14.57 -2.61 0.49
CA ARG A 7 -13.44 -3.45 0.03
C ARG A 7 -13.08 -3.10 -1.42
N LEU A 8 -12.44 -1.95 -1.57
CA LEU A 8 -12.02 -1.41 -2.86
C LEU A 8 -10.73 -0.62 -2.67
N PHE A 9 -9.75 -0.85 -3.55
CA PHE A 9 -8.62 0.05 -3.70
C PHE A 9 -8.28 0.27 -5.17
N VAL A 10 -7.54 1.33 -5.43
CA VAL A 10 -7.04 1.68 -6.76
C VAL A 10 -5.53 1.78 -6.71
N VAL A 11 -4.87 1.36 -7.77
CA VAL A 11 -3.42 1.40 -7.90
C VAL A 11 -3.06 2.05 -9.23
N ASP A 12 -2.23 3.07 -9.17
CA ASP A 12 -1.59 3.70 -10.33
C ASP A 12 -0.08 3.66 -10.13
N LEU A 13 0.62 2.86 -10.93
CA LEU A 13 2.07 2.73 -10.91
C LEU A 13 2.73 3.31 -12.16
N SER A 14 1.99 3.96 -13.06
CA SER A 14 2.58 4.60 -14.23
C SER A 14 3.71 5.57 -13.89
N PRO A 15 3.68 6.33 -12.77
CA PRO A 15 4.80 7.20 -12.42
C PRO A 15 6.12 6.47 -12.12
N PHE A 16 6.07 5.18 -11.76
CA PHE A 16 7.28 4.39 -11.49
C PHE A 16 7.95 3.85 -12.76
N ALA A 17 7.28 3.91 -13.92
CA ALA A 17 7.87 3.50 -15.20
C ALA A 17 9.06 4.37 -15.63
N GLU A 18 9.22 5.55 -15.03
CA GLU A 18 10.33 6.47 -15.26
C GLU A 18 11.52 6.23 -14.31
N ASP A 19 11.39 5.35 -13.30
CA ASP A 19 12.47 5.06 -12.36
C ASP A 19 13.53 4.15 -13.00
N GLU A 20 14.62 4.74 -13.48
CA GLU A 20 15.75 4.04 -14.12
C GLU A 20 16.41 2.94 -13.25
N LYS A 21 16.09 2.89 -11.95
CA LYS A 21 16.57 1.81 -11.06
C LYS A 21 15.80 0.51 -11.23
N LEU A 22 14.61 0.54 -11.84
CA LEU A 22 13.81 -0.64 -12.12
C LEU A 22 14.26 -1.31 -13.43
N PRO A 23 14.19 -2.65 -13.51
CA PRO A 23 14.38 -3.40 -14.75
C PRO A 23 13.52 -2.85 -15.91
N GLU A 24 14.02 -2.94 -17.14
CA GLU A 24 13.32 -2.38 -18.30
C GLU A 24 11.96 -3.03 -18.56
N ASP A 25 11.88 -4.35 -18.38
CA ASP A 25 10.64 -5.13 -18.46
C ASP A 25 9.63 -4.72 -17.36
N GLU A 26 10.11 -4.47 -16.13
CA GLU A 26 9.25 -3.97 -15.05
C GLU A 26 8.75 -2.55 -15.36
N ARG A 27 9.62 -1.65 -15.86
CA ARG A 27 9.21 -0.30 -16.27
C ARG A 27 8.17 -0.31 -17.38
N GLU A 28 8.34 -1.16 -18.39
CA GLU A 28 7.37 -1.31 -19.47
C GLU A 28 6.02 -1.80 -18.94
N PHE A 29 6.03 -2.80 -18.06
CA PHE A 29 4.82 -3.30 -17.40
C PHE A 29 4.10 -2.24 -16.56
N LEU A 30 4.86 -1.40 -15.84
CA LEU A 30 4.29 -0.38 -14.96
C LEU A 30 3.73 0.83 -15.71
N ARG A 31 4.18 1.09 -16.96
CA ARG A 31 3.81 2.29 -17.73
C ARG A 31 2.30 2.48 -17.86
N ASP A 32 1.57 1.40 -18.07
CA ASP A 32 0.11 1.41 -18.21
C ASP A 32 -0.60 0.76 -17.00
N PHE A 33 0.11 0.59 -15.88
CA PHE A 33 -0.43 -0.08 -14.71
C PHE A 33 -1.35 0.86 -13.92
N LYS A 34 -2.62 0.87 -14.29
CA LYS A 34 -3.71 1.54 -13.58
C LYS A 34 -4.87 0.58 -13.41
N LYS A 35 -5.15 0.18 -12.18
CA LYS A 35 -6.13 -0.87 -11.89
C LYS A 35 -7.02 -0.52 -10.71
N VAL A 36 -8.27 -0.95 -10.81
CA VAL A 36 -9.25 -0.95 -9.73
C VAL A 36 -9.42 -2.38 -9.24
N PHE A 37 -9.39 -2.56 -7.93
CA PHE A 37 -9.55 -3.85 -7.28
C PHE A 37 -10.79 -3.82 -6.40
N ILE A 38 -11.89 -4.39 -6.87
CA ILE A 38 -13.17 -4.50 -6.16
C ILE A 38 -13.30 -5.89 -5.54
N ASN A 39 -13.65 -5.92 -4.25
CA ASN A 39 -13.73 -7.13 -3.44
C ASN A 39 -12.53 -8.09 -3.62
N PRO A 40 -11.29 -7.58 -3.57
CA PRO A 40 -10.13 -8.43 -3.78
C PRO A 40 -9.99 -9.45 -2.66
N MET A 41 -9.48 -10.63 -3.04
CA MET A 41 -9.19 -11.76 -2.17
C MET A 41 -7.78 -12.27 -2.48
N MET A 42 -6.90 -12.22 -1.48
CA MET A 42 -5.55 -12.78 -1.59
C MET A 42 -5.65 -14.31 -1.68
N ILE A 43 -5.12 -14.89 -2.75
CA ILE A 43 -5.13 -16.35 -2.97
C ILE A 43 -3.83 -16.96 -2.47
N SER A 44 -2.69 -16.34 -2.78
CA SER A 44 -1.38 -16.79 -2.31
C SER A 44 -0.37 -15.64 -2.27
N GLU A 45 0.60 -15.78 -1.37
CA GLU A 45 1.79 -14.94 -1.27
C GLU A 45 3.01 -15.89 -1.33
N THR A 46 3.84 -15.75 -2.36
CA THR A 46 4.95 -16.67 -2.68
C THR A 46 6.23 -15.89 -2.99
N GLY A 47 7.32 -16.60 -3.32
CA GLY A 47 8.62 -15.98 -3.58
C GLY A 47 9.37 -15.59 -2.30
N GLU A 48 10.61 -15.14 -2.47
CA GLU A 48 11.44 -14.71 -1.36
C GLU A 48 10.95 -13.38 -0.79
N LYS A 49 11.08 -13.22 0.53
CA LYS A 49 10.72 -11.95 1.13
C LYS A 49 11.82 -10.95 0.88
N TRP A 50 11.44 -9.82 0.30
CA TRP A 50 12.36 -8.74 0.00
C TRP A 50 11.98 -7.48 0.78
N VAL A 51 12.99 -6.67 1.09
CA VAL A 51 12.84 -5.46 1.89
C VAL A 51 12.66 -4.28 0.97
N PHE A 52 11.64 -3.47 1.23
CA PHE A 52 11.39 -2.23 0.53
C PHE A 52 10.98 -1.12 1.50
N ASN A 53 11.38 0.11 1.19
CA ASN A 53 11.08 1.28 1.99
C ASN A 53 9.67 1.81 1.66
N GLU A 54 8.67 1.39 2.44
CA GLU A 54 7.29 1.81 2.27
C GLU A 54 6.99 3.12 2.99
N GLY A 55 6.04 3.88 2.44
CA GLY A 55 5.34 4.97 3.12
C GLY A 55 3.83 4.85 2.90
N CYS A 56 3.05 5.68 3.58
CA CYS A 56 1.60 5.70 3.42
C CYS A 56 1.07 7.12 3.55
N LEU A 57 0.12 7.52 2.68
CA LEU A 57 -0.57 8.82 2.80
C LEU A 57 -1.37 8.97 4.11
N SER A 58 -1.72 7.86 4.78
CA SER A 58 -2.37 7.91 6.09
C SER A 58 -1.37 8.14 7.24
N ILE A 59 -0.07 8.00 6.98
CA ILE A 59 1.02 8.13 7.96
C ILE A 59 2.14 9.00 7.35
N PRO A 60 1.92 10.32 7.21
CA PRO A 60 2.84 11.22 6.52
C PRO A 60 4.21 11.26 7.20
N ASP A 61 5.24 11.53 6.39
CA ASP A 61 6.64 11.69 6.79
C ASP A 61 7.28 10.49 7.52
N ILE A 62 6.60 9.34 7.54
CA ILE A 62 7.13 8.10 8.08
C ILE A 62 7.30 7.12 6.93
N ARG A 63 8.55 6.69 6.75
CA ARG A 63 8.91 5.61 5.83
C ARG A 63 9.77 4.60 6.55
N GLU A 64 9.50 3.33 6.33
CA GLU A 64 10.22 2.24 6.98
C GLU A 64 10.40 1.05 6.05
N ASP A 65 11.45 0.29 6.33
CA ASP A 65 11.76 -0.95 5.63
C ASP A 65 10.82 -2.06 6.09
N ILE A 66 10.01 -2.55 5.16
CA ILE A 66 9.05 -3.63 5.39
C ILE A 66 9.40 -4.81 4.49
N SER A 67 9.35 -6.01 5.03
CA SER A 67 9.59 -7.25 4.29
C SER A 67 8.27 -7.87 3.81
N ARG A 68 8.14 -8.14 2.51
CA ARG A 68 6.97 -8.77 1.89
C ARG A 68 7.38 -9.83 0.88
N ASN A 69 6.47 -10.76 0.61
CA ASN A 69 6.60 -11.74 -0.45
C ASN A 69 6.69 -11.04 -1.82
N GLU A 70 7.56 -11.56 -2.68
CA GLU A 70 7.82 -11.03 -4.02
C GLU A 70 6.62 -11.16 -4.96
N THR A 71 5.89 -12.27 -4.86
CA THR A 71 4.82 -12.62 -5.79
C THR A 71 3.52 -12.84 -5.03
N ILE A 72 2.41 -12.41 -5.63
CA ILE A 72 1.07 -12.66 -5.12
C ILE A 72 0.17 -13.18 -6.23
N THR A 73 -0.81 -14.01 -5.86
CA THR A 73 -1.99 -14.28 -6.67
C THR A 73 -3.21 -13.69 -6.00
N ILE A 74 -4.02 -12.95 -6.74
CA ILE A 74 -5.19 -12.24 -6.21
C ILE A 74 -6.40 -12.41 -7.14
N SER A 75 -7.56 -12.66 -6.54
CA SER A 75 -8.86 -12.68 -7.24
C SER A 75 -9.62 -11.41 -6.94
N TYR A 76 -10.16 -10.73 -7.95
CA TYR A 76 -10.85 -9.45 -7.79
C TYR A 76 -11.80 -9.16 -8.95
N TYR A 77 -12.64 -8.15 -8.81
CA TYR A 77 -13.38 -7.55 -9.92
C TYR A 77 -12.78 -6.20 -10.30
N ASP A 78 -12.73 -5.87 -11.59
CA ASP A 78 -12.29 -4.56 -12.06
C ASP A 78 -13.43 -3.52 -12.05
N ALA A 79 -13.18 -2.36 -12.67
CA ALA A 79 -14.16 -1.27 -12.75
C ALA A 79 -15.40 -1.61 -13.61
N ASP A 80 -15.27 -2.55 -14.53
CA ASP A 80 -16.34 -3.04 -15.40
C ASP A 80 -17.05 -4.27 -14.80
N PHE A 81 -16.70 -4.64 -13.55
CA PHE A 81 -17.17 -5.82 -12.84
C PHE A 81 -16.83 -7.14 -13.54
N GLU A 82 -15.75 -7.18 -14.31
CA GLU A 82 -15.20 -8.43 -14.83
C GLU A 82 -14.31 -9.10 -13.78
N LYS A 83 -14.43 -10.43 -13.65
CA LYS A 83 -13.67 -11.20 -12.66
C LYS A 83 -12.28 -11.52 -13.19
N HIS A 84 -11.27 -11.20 -12.40
CA HIS A 84 -9.86 -11.49 -12.67
C HIS A 84 -9.28 -12.44 -11.62
N ASN A 85 -8.38 -13.32 -12.07
CA ASN A 85 -7.44 -14.03 -11.21
C ASN A 85 -6.05 -13.77 -11.79
N SER A 86 -5.28 -12.93 -11.12
CA SER A 86 -4.03 -12.41 -11.67
C SER A 86 -2.88 -12.66 -10.71
N GLU A 87 -1.74 -12.98 -11.28
CA GLU A 87 -0.45 -13.00 -10.58
C GLU A 87 0.25 -11.66 -10.80
N TYR A 88 0.84 -11.13 -9.75
CA TYR A 88 1.67 -9.93 -9.79
C TYR A 88 2.98 -10.21 -9.06
N ASN A 89 4.06 -9.61 -9.51
CA ASN A 89 5.39 -9.67 -8.91
C ASN A 89 5.95 -8.26 -8.65
N GLY A 90 7.14 -8.18 -8.05
CA GLY A 90 7.91 -6.95 -7.92
C GLY A 90 7.16 -5.80 -7.24
N LEU A 91 7.30 -4.59 -7.79
CA LEU A 91 6.68 -3.39 -7.23
C LEU A 91 5.14 -3.42 -7.30
N ALA A 92 4.56 -4.06 -8.31
CA ALA A 92 3.11 -4.21 -8.40
C ALA A 92 2.56 -5.08 -7.26
N ALA A 93 3.17 -6.24 -7.02
CA ALA A 93 2.81 -7.09 -5.89
C ALA A 93 2.98 -6.36 -4.55
N ARG A 94 4.03 -5.55 -4.41
CA ARG A 94 4.32 -4.76 -3.22
C ARG A 94 3.17 -3.81 -2.88
N VAL A 95 2.77 -2.99 -3.85
CA VAL A 95 1.75 -1.97 -3.65
C VAL A 95 0.39 -2.62 -3.44
N ILE A 96 0.06 -3.68 -4.19
CA ILE A 96 -1.18 -4.42 -3.97
C ILE A 96 -1.25 -5.00 -2.57
N GLN A 97 -0.17 -5.60 -2.05
CA GLN A 97 -0.16 -6.10 -0.67
C GLN A 97 -0.34 -4.97 0.37
N HIS A 98 0.24 -3.79 0.14
CA HIS A 98 0.06 -2.64 1.03
C HIS A 98 -1.40 -2.16 1.03
N GLU A 99 -2.02 -2.02 -0.15
CA GLU A 99 -3.41 -1.59 -0.24
C GLU A 99 -4.39 -2.66 0.26
N TYR A 100 -4.06 -3.94 0.06
CA TYR A 100 -4.83 -5.05 0.62
C TYR A 100 -4.81 -5.05 2.15
N ASP A 101 -3.67 -4.77 2.79
CA ASP A 101 -3.59 -4.66 4.26
C ASP A 101 -4.56 -3.60 4.80
N HIS A 102 -4.78 -2.47 4.10
CA HIS A 102 -5.75 -1.46 4.53
C HIS A 102 -7.19 -2.01 4.55
N LEU A 103 -7.53 -2.94 3.66
CA LEU A 103 -8.83 -3.62 3.68
C LEU A 103 -9.00 -4.54 4.90
N GLU A 104 -7.89 -5.03 5.43
CA GLU A 104 -7.82 -5.85 6.64
C GLU A 104 -7.60 -5.00 7.91
N GLY A 105 -7.55 -3.67 7.78
CA GLY A 105 -7.29 -2.76 8.89
C GLY A 105 -5.86 -2.83 9.43
N ILE A 106 -4.92 -3.34 8.63
CA ILE A 106 -3.51 -3.47 8.97
C ILE A 106 -2.75 -2.29 8.35
N LEU A 107 -1.93 -1.60 9.14
CA LEU A 107 -1.02 -0.58 8.64
C LEU A 107 0.38 -1.16 8.47
N PHE A 108 1.18 -0.61 7.56
CA PHE A 108 2.58 -1.07 7.38
C PHE A 108 3.39 -0.96 8.69
N THR A 109 3.09 0.03 9.52
CA THR A 109 3.71 0.20 10.84
C THR A 109 3.44 -0.97 11.78
N ASP A 110 2.35 -1.72 11.57
CA ASP A 110 2.02 -2.92 12.35
C ASP A 110 2.96 -4.09 12.04
N LYS A 111 3.64 -4.08 10.91
CA LYS A 111 4.64 -5.10 10.52
C LYS A 111 6.05 -4.78 11.05
N LEU A 112 6.25 -3.64 11.69
CA LEU A 112 7.54 -3.25 12.27
C LEU A 112 7.86 -4.02 13.56
N SER A 113 9.16 -4.10 13.87
CA SER A 113 9.62 -4.62 15.16
C SER A 113 9.11 -3.77 16.32
N ALA A 114 8.95 -4.38 17.51
CA ALA A 114 8.47 -3.68 18.70
C ALA A 114 9.34 -2.46 19.07
N LEU A 115 10.66 -2.54 18.84
CA LEU A 115 11.57 -1.43 19.07
C LEU A 115 11.27 -0.26 18.13
N LYS A 116 11.14 -0.52 16.82
CA LYS A 116 10.81 0.51 15.82
C LYS A 116 9.44 1.14 16.10
N LYS A 117 8.41 0.33 16.39
CA LYS A 117 7.08 0.83 16.81
C LYS A 117 7.16 1.79 18.00
N ARG A 118 7.96 1.44 19.01
CA ARG A 118 8.16 2.30 20.19
C ARG A 118 8.82 3.64 19.84
N MET A 119 9.81 3.64 18.93
CA MET A 119 10.46 4.86 18.47
C MET A 119 9.51 5.76 17.68
N LEU A 120 8.59 5.18 16.90
CA LEU A 120 7.62 5.93 16.10
C LEU A 120 6.39 6.41 16.89
N LYS A 121 6.15 5.90 18.09
CA LYS A 121 4.95 6.20 18.91
C LYS A 121 4.67 7.70 19.04
N GLY A 122 5.71 8.51 19.26
CA GLY A 122 5.57 9.97 19.36
C GLY A 122 5.07 10.62 18.06
N LYS A 123 5.66 10.24 16.93
CA LYS A 123 5.25 10.74 15.60
C LYS A 123 3.83 10.28 15.25
N LEU A 124 3.50 9.02 15.48
CA LEU A 124 2.15 8.47 15.26
C LEU A 124 1.09 9.20 16.09
N ASN A 125 1.39 9.51 17.36
CA ASN A 125 0.50 10.29 18.23
C ASN A 125 0.29 11.73 17.73
N ASN A 126 1.32 12.35 17.14
CA ASN A 126 1.18 13.67 16.52
C ASN A 126 0.27 13.61 15.29
N ILE A 127 0.43 12.60 14.43
CA ILE A 127 -0.45 12.35 13.29
C ILE A 127 -1.90 12.17 13.76
N SER A 128 -2.16 11.31 14.74
CA SER A 128 -3.52 11.07 15.26
C SER A 128 -4.22 12.34 15.76
N LYS A 129 -3.44 13.31 16.25
CA LYS A 129 -3.92 14.60 16.76
C LYS A 129 -3.94 15.72 15.71
N GLY A 130 -3.60 15.42 14.45
CA GLY A 130 -3.51 16.41 13.38
C GLY A 130 -2.36 17.41 13.55
N LYS A 131 -1.34 17.08 14.35
CA LYS A 131 -0.13 17.91 14.53
C LYS A 131 0.88 17.62 13.43
N ILE A 132 0.46 17.81 12.19
CA ILE A 132 1.25 17.60 10.97
C ILE A 132 0.94 18.70 9.96
N ASP A 133 1.84 18.90 9.01
CA ASP A 133 1.68 19.86 7.93
C ASP A 133 1.72 19.10 6.59
N VAL A 134 0.57 19.00 5.93
CA VAL A 134 0.40 18.31 4.65
C VAL A 134 -0.54 19.12 3.77
N ASP A 135 -0.31 19.11 2.46
CA ASP A 135 -1.05 19.88 1.46
C ASP A 135 -2.36 19.21 0.99
N TYR A 136 -2.64 18.00 1.46
CA TYR A 136 -3.85 17.24 1.15
C TYR A 136 -4.78 17.08 2.35
N LYS A 137 -6.06 16.82 2.06
CA LYS A 137 -7.09 16.66 3.09
C LYS A 137 -6.91 15.35 3.86
N MET A 138 -6.86 15.44 5.18
CA MET A 138 -6.84 14.29 6.09
C MET A 138 -8.00 14.32 7.10
N ARG A 139 -8.35 13.15 7.61
CA ARG A 139 -9.21 13.00 8.79
C ARG A 139 -8.38 12.40 9.91
N PHE A 140 -8.47 12.99 11.09
CA PHE A 140 -7.68 12.58 12.25
C PHE A 140 -8.57 11.91 13.31
N PRO A 141 -8.16 10.76 13.87
CA PRO A 141 -8.98 10.01 14.83
C PRO A 141 -9.17 10.75 16.16
N ASP A 142 -8.17 11.51 16.64
CA ASP A 142 -8.23 12.17 17.96
C ASP A 142 -8.68 13.63 17.88
N VAL A 143 -8.92 14.16 16.68
CA VAL A 143 -9.49 15.50 16.50
C VAL A 143 -11.01 15.36 16.49
N LYS A 144 -11.65 15.76 17.59
CA LYS A 144 -13.11 15.82 17.69
C LYS A 144 -13.65 16.74 16.58
N ARG A 145 -14.69 16.27 15.89
CA ARG A 145 -15.51 17.09 14.99
C ARG A 145 -16.31 18.12 15.77
#